data_AF-A0A1M5SCA0-F1
#
_entry.id   AF-A0A1M5SCA0-F1
#
_cell.length_a   1.000
_cell.length_b   1.000
_cell.length_c   1.000
_cell.angle_alpha   90.00
_cell.angle_beta   90.00
_cell.angle_gamma   90.00
#
_symmetry.space_group_name_H-M   'P 1'
#
loop_
_entity.id
_entity.type
_entity.pdbx_description
1 polymer ?
#
loop_
_entity_poly.entity_id
_entity_poly.type
_entity_poly.pdbx_seq_one_letter_code
_entity_poly.pdbx_strand_id
1 'polypeptide(L)'
;MKKIMLLAGLAAAMLSGCDNKPAIPPMPEVNDTNCQVQAVKMITDKATRETFAGLCSRRSPAGGGIAPTDKPLNWLELADPKHTNKQEATL
;
A
#
# COMPACT_ATOMS: atom_id res chain seq x y z
N MET A 1 -53.96 3.20 -18.82
CA MET A 1 -52.58 3.16 -19.34
C MET A 1 -51.83 4.46 -18.98
N LYS A 2 -51.48 4.69 -17.70
CA LYS A 2 -50.75 5.91 -17.26
C LYS A 2 -49.71 5.68 -16.16
N LYS A 3 -49.68 4.48 -15.54
CA LYS A 3 -48.80 4.16 -14.41
C LYS A 3 -47.45 3.54 -14.82
N ILE A 4 -47.31 3.10 -16.08
CA ILE A 4 -46.14 2.35 -16.56
C ILE A 4 -44.99 3.29 -16.96
N MET A 5 -45.28 4.54 -17.34
CA MET A 5 -44.25 5.49 -17.76
C MET A 5 -43.43 6.11 -16.61
N LEU A 6 -43.90 6.05 -15.36
CA LEU A 6 -43.18 6.58 -14.20
C LEU A 6 -42.05 5.67 -13.72
N LEU A 7 -42.13 4.35 -13.95
CA LEU A 7 -41.08 3.41 -13.52
C LEU A 7 -39.86 3.42 -14.46
N ALA A 8 -40.04 3.73 -15.75
CA ALA A 8 -38.95 3.71 -16.72
C ALA A 8 -37.93 4.84 -16.53
N GLY A 9 -38.37 6.00 -15.99
CA GLY A 9 -37.49 7.14 -15.73
C GLY A 9 -36.56 6.97 -14.52
N LEU A 10 -36.99 6.20 -13.51
CA LEU A 10 -36.22 6.01 -12.27
C LEU A 10 -35.01 5.09 -12.48
N ALA A 11 -35.10 4.14 -13.42
CA ALA A 11 -34.02 3.19 -13.73
C ALA A 11 -32.82 3.85 -14.44
N ALA A 12 -33.05 4.87 -15.28
CA ALA A 12 -32.00 5.56 -16.00
C ALA A 12 -31.11 6.44 -15.09
N ALA A 13 -31.67 6.96 -13.99
CA ALA A 13 -30.95 7.80 -13.03
C ALA A 13 -30.05 7.00 -12.06
N MET A 14 -30.20 5.67 -11.98
CA MET A 14 -29.36 4.83 -11.12
C MET A 14 -28.03 4.43 -11.79
N LEU A 15 -27.89 4.63 -13.10
CA LEU A 15 -26.67 4.27 -13.84
C LEU A 15 -25.60 5.38 -13.84
N SER A 16 -25.94 6.61 -13.47
CA SER A 16 -24.98 7.71 -13.35
C SER A 16 -24.24 7.76 -12.00
N GLY A 17 -24.48 6.78 -11.12
CA GLY A 17 -23.94 6.74 -9.76
C GLY A 17 -22.68 5.90 -9.53
N CYS A 18 -22.25 5.08 -10.49
CA CYS A 18 -21.27 4.01 -10.20
C CYS A 18 -19.81 4.29 -10.59
N ASP A 19 -19.47 5.43 -11.20
CA ASP A 19 -18.06 5.72 -11.50
C ASP A 19 -17.73 7.21 -11.48
N ASN A 20 -18.17 7.90 -10.43
CA ASN A 20 -17.69 9.26 -10.12
C ASN A 20 -16.43 9.21 -9.25
N LYS A 21 -15.59 8.17 -9.39
CA LYS A 21 -14.32 8.15 -8.68
C LYS A 21 -13.40 9.17 -9.37
N PRO A 22 -12.81 10.14 -8.63
CA PRO A 22 -11.80 11.02 -9.19
C PRO A 22 -10.75 10.17 -9.90
N ALA A 23 -10.30 10.62 -11.08
CA ALA A 23 -9.27 9.92 -11.84
C ALA A 23 -8.11 9.58 -10.89
N ILE A 24 -7.92 8.28 -10.63
CA ILE A 24 -6.85 7.83 -9.75
C ILE A 24 -5.55 8.16 -10.48
N PRO A 25 -4.64 8.93 -9.85
CA PRO A 25 -3.32 9.17 -10.44
C PRO A 25 -2.70 7.83 -10.82
N PRO A 26 -2.00 7.73 -11.96
CA PRO A 26 -1.39 6.48 -12.37
C PRO A 26 -0.47 5.95 -11.26
N MET A 27 -0.52 4.64 -11.04
CA MET A 27 0.34 3.99 -10.05
C MET A 27 1.81 4.27 -10.43
N PRO A 28 2.68 4.64 -9.46
CA PRO A 28 4.08 4.91 -9.74
C PRO A 28 4.80 3.69 -10.33
N GLU A 29 5.93 3.93 -10.98
CA GLU A 29 6.82 2.86 -11.41
C GLU A 29 7.43 2.13 -10.20
N VAL A 30 7.48 0.80 -10.24
CA VAL A 30 8.06 -0.04 -9.18
C VAL A 30 9.57 -0.15 -9.38
N ASN A 31 10.34 0.72 -8.71
CA ASN A 31 11.81 0.74 -8.73
C ASN A 31 12.39 1.01 -7.33
N ASP A 32 13.72 0.95 -7.17
CA ASP A 32 14.38 1.09 -5.84
C ASP A 32 14.06 2.44 -5.18
N THR A 33 14.02 3.52 -5.97
CA THR A 33 13.73 4.88 -5.48
C THR A 33 12.29 4.99 -4.97
N ASN A 34 11.32 4.52 -5.75
CA ASN A 34 9.91 4.65 -5.42
C ASN A 34 9.47 3.64 -4.34
N CYS A 35 10.17 2.52 -4.20
CA CYS A 35 9.91 1.54 -3.14
C CYS A 35 10.46 1.92 -1.76
N GLN A 36 11.09 3.09 -1.61
CA GLN A 36 11.43 3.62 -0.30
C GLN A 36 10.18 3.90 0.52
N VAL A 37 10.21 3.59 1.82
CA VAL A 37 9.07 3.78 2.74
C VAL A 37 8.54 5.22 2.69
N GLN A 38 9.42 6.22 2.53
CA GLN A 38 9.03 7.63 2.44
C GLN A 38 8.22 7.92 1.17
N ALA A 39 8.61 7.39 0.02
CA ALA A 39 7.89 7.55 -1.24
C ALA A 39 6.53 6.82 -1.21
N VAL A 40 6.48 5.60 -0.66
CA VAL A 40 5.21 4.85 -0.47
C VAL A 40 4.23 5.62 0.42
N LYS A 41 4.72 6.28 1.49
CA LYS A 41 3.90 7.11 2.39
C LYS A 41 3.30 8.35 1.70
N MET A 42 3.90 8.84 0.62
CA MET A 42 3.39 10.00 -0.13
C MET A 42 2.21 9.64 -1.05
N ILE A 43 1.94 8.35 -1.29
CA ILE A 43 0.78 7.92 -2.08
C ILE A 43 -0.49 8.14 -1.24
N THR A 44 -1.34 9.07 -1.66
CA THR A 44 -2.54 9.49 -0.91
C THR A 44 -3.67 8.47 -1.00
N ASP A 45 -3.97 7.96 -2.21
CA ASP A 45 -4.99 6.94 -2.40
C ASP A 45 -4.59 5.63 -1.71
N LYS A 46 -5.46 5.16 -0.80
CA LYS A 46 -5.19 3.98 0.03
C LYS A 46 -5.03 2.72 -0.81
N ALA A 47 -5.89 2.49 -1.80
CA ALA A 47 -5.86 1.27 -2.60
C ALA A 47 -4.61 1.20 -3.47
N THR A 48 -4.22 2.34 -4.07
CA THR A 48 -2.95 2.46 -4.80
C THR A 48 -1.77 2.24 -3.87
N ARG A 49 -1.76 2.83 -2.67
CA ARG A 49 -0.66 2.67 -1.71
C ARG A 49 -0.48 1.22 -1.28
N GLU A 50 -1.57 0.53 -0.96
CA GLU A 50 -1.52 -0.89 -0.54
C GLU A 50 -1.06 -1.80 -1.68
N THR A 51 -1.60 -1.59 -2.88
CA THR A 51 -1.20 -2.35 -4.08
C THR A 51 0.28 -2.12 -4.39
N PHE A 52 0.71 -0.86 -4.41
CA PHE A 52 2.08 -0.47 -4.70
C PHE A 52 3.07 -1.00 -3.64
N ALA A 53 2.74 -0.89 -2.35
CA ALA A 53 3.54 -1.46 -1.27
C ALA A 53 3.68 -2.99 -1.38
N GLY A 54 2.59 -3.68 -1.77
CA GLY A 54 2.60 -5.12 -2.03
C GLY A 54 3.44 -5.54 -3.23
N LEU A 55 3.60 -4.67 -4.23
CA LEU A 55 4.53 -4.89 -5.35
C LEU A 55 5.98 -4.66 -4.91
N CYS A 56 6.24 -3.59 -4.16
CA CYS A 56 7.56 -3.28 -3.63
C CYS A 56 8.09 -4.35 -2.66
N SER A 57 7.24 -4.97 -1.84
CA SER A 57 7.66 -6.02 -0.89
C SER A 57 8.11 -7.31 -1.56
N ARG A 58 7.59 -7.60 -2.76
CA ARG A 58 7.97 -8.77 -3.57
C ARG A 58 9.24 -8.53 -4.36
N ARG A 59 9.63 -7.27 -4.53
CA ARG A 59 10.86 -6.92 -5.22
C ARG A 59 12.02 -7.21 -4.26
N SER A 60 12.88 -8.15 -4.64
CA SER A 60 14.24 -8.14 -4.12
C SER A 60 14.82 -6.77 -4.47
N PRO A 61 15.23 -5.94 -3.49
CA PRO A 61 15.99 -4.74 -3.78
C PRO A 61 17.12 -5.09 -4.74
N ALA A 62 17.53 -4.16 -5.61
CA ALA A 62 18.74 -4.36 -6.40
C ALA A 62 19.98 -4.61 -5.48
N GLY A 63 19.86 -4.29 -4.19
CA GLY A 63 20.79 -4.63 -3.10
C GLY A 63 20.32 -5.68 -2.07
N GLY A 64 19.30 -6.50 -2.37
CA GLY A 64 18.95 -7.71 -1.60
C GLY A 64 18.41 -7.53 -0.18
N GLY A 65 17.09 -7.67 -0.02
CA GLY A 65 16.35 -7.89 1.22
C GLY A 65 16.74 -7.02 2.42
N ILE A 66 16.52 -7.60 3.61
CA ILE A 66 17.13 -7.16 4.85
C ILE A 66 18.65 -7.15 4.61
N ALA A 67 19.29 -6.00 4.83
CA ALA A 67 20.74 -5.89 4.69
C ALA A 67 21.43 -7.03 5.47
N PRO A 68 22.49 -7.66 4.92
CA PRO A 68 23.25 -8.66 5.64
C PRO A 68 23.64 -8.11 7.02
N THR A 69 23.24 -8.81 8.07
CA THR A 69 23.68 -8.52 9.43
C THR A 69 24.83 -9.44 9.76
N ASP A 70 25.91 -8.89 10.30
CA ASP A 70 27.05 -9.68 10.78
C ASP A 70 26.67 -10.57 11.98
N LYS A 71 25.54 -10.28 12.63
CA LYS A 71 25.04 -11.00 13.80
C LYS A 71 23.54 -11.26 13.67
N PRO A 72 23.12 -12.28 12.89
CA PRO A 72 21.72 -12.66 12.82
C PRO A 72 21.27 -13.20 14.18
N LEU A 73 20.28 -12.55 14.78
CA LEU A 73 19.67 -13.01 16.03
C LEU A 73 18.50 -13.95 15.72
N ASN A 74 18.37 -15.00 16.52
CA ASN A 74 17.18 -15.85 16.50
C ASN A 74 16.06 -15.27 17.38
N TRP A 75 14.86 -15.86 17.27
CA TRP A 75 13.66 -15.35 17.96
C TRP A 75 13.80 -15.26 19.48
N LEU A 76 14.54 -16.18 20.11
CA LEU A 76 14.77 -16.16 21.56
C LEU A 76 15.68 -15.00 21.96
N GLU A 77 16.68 -14.69 21.14
CA GLU A 77 17.62 -13.59 21.39
C GLU A 77 16.97 -12.22 21.17
N LEU A 78 16.03 -12.13 20.23
CA LEU A 78 15.23 -10.91 20.02
C LEU A 78 14.25 -10.63 21.16
N ALA A 79 13.68 -11.70 21.75
CA ALA A 79 12.76 -11.59 22.86
C ALA A 79 13.47 -11.37 24.21
N ASP A 80 14.80 -11.51 24.28
CA ASP A 80 15.55 -11.29 25.51
C ASP A 80 15.60 -9.79 25.85
N PRO A 81 15.05 -9.36 27.01
CA PRO A 81 15.09 -7.96 27.47
C PRO A 81 16.50 -7.36 27.54
N LYS A 82 17.55 -8.19 27.65
CA LYS A 82 18.94 -7.75 27.67
C LYS A 82 19.41 -7.19 26.33
N HIS A 83 18.79 -7.61 25.23
CA HIS A 83 19.12 -7.15 23.88
C HIS A 83 18.28 -5.94 23.45
N THR A 84 17.05 -5.81 23.94
CA THR A 84 16.12 -4.71 23.58
C THR A 84 16.66 -3.33 23.97
N ASN A 85 17.41 -3.23 25.06
CA ASN A 85 17.97 -1.97 25.58
C ASN A 85 19.18 -1.42 24.80
N LYS A 86 19.71 -2.14 23.79
CA LYS A 86 20.87 -1.69 23.00
C LYS A 86 20.51 -1.17 21.61
N GLN A 87 19.30 -1.45 21.12
CA GLN A 87 18.86 -1.03 19.79
C GLN A 87 18.31 0.41 19.76
N GLU A 88 17.86 0.96 20.90
CA GLU A 88 17.26 2.31 20.96
C GLU A 88 18.29 3.46 20.94
N ALA A 89 19.60 3.18 20.97
CA ALA A 89 20.65 4.20 21.03
C ALA A 89 21.12 4.72 19.65
N THR A 90 20.54 4.24 18.54
CA THR A 90 20.88 4.71 17.20
C THR A 90 19.60 4.92 16.39
N LEU A 91 18.89 6.00 16.68
CA LEU A 91 17.83 6.54 15.82
C LEU A 91 17.98 8.06 15.74
#